data_AF-A0A7R7Y1X2-F1
#
_entry.id   AF-A0A7R7Y1X2-F1
#
_cell.length_a   1.000
_cell.length_b   1.000
_cell.length_c   1.000
_cell.angle_alpha   90.00
_cell.angle_beta   90.00
_cell.angle_gamma   90.00
#
_symmetry.space_group_name_H-M   'P 1'
#
loop_
_entity.id
_entity.type
_entity.pdbx_description
1 polymer ?
#
loop_
_entity_poly.entity_id
_entity_poly.type
_entity_poly.pdbx_seq_one_letter_code
_entity_poly.pdbx_strand_id
1 'polypeptide(L)'
;MHPKLFHSLIFLEPMMQVERPSKAGRPNPALWSSTREDTWASREQAENDLRENPFWRRWDSRAYNQYVKYGLRSCPTALYPDASTTAVTLATTKAQEAWSYLRFNSAPTSDRNSVDIDRFVNADLARVPKDGDLNSPENMFVAPWPCIAFVYLPYVRPSVLYVFGEKSHINVPDRRKDKLQRTGEALGGSGGLDKGRVRQEIIRKGSHMVPLEKVHDTARILASWLESQMELYKAEVEFWTRQYDSQKSERDGLALSSMWMDFVNGPADIKRPRRSKM
;
A
#
# COMPACT_ATOMS: atom_id res chain seq x y z
N MET A 1 -9.93 -5.67 -5.60
CA MET A 1 -9.98 -6.43 -4.32
C MET A 1 -11.40 -6.35 -3.77
N HIS A 2 -11.99 -7.46 -3.34
CA HIS A 2 -13.37 -7.43 -2.83
C HIS A 2 -13.44 -6.65 -1.49
N PRO A 3 -14.33 -5.64 -1.33
CA PRO A 3 -14.35 -4.78 -0.15
C PRO A 3 -14.62 -5.48 1.20
N LYS A 4 -15.12 -6.72 1.17
CA LYS A 4 -15.36 -7.55 2.37
C LYS A 4 -14.31 -8.64 2.61
N LEU A 5 -13.24 -8.69 1.81
CA LEU A 5 -12.23 -9.74 1.97
C LEU A 5 -11.44 -9.56 3.28
N PHE A 6 -11.06 -8.33 3.60
CA PHE A 6 -10.33 -7.99 4.81
C PHE A 6 -11.23 -7.23 5.77
N HIS A 7 -11.16 -7.54 7.06
CA HIS A 7 -11.86 -6.80 8.11
C HIS A 7 -11.15 -5.48 8.45
N SER A 8 -9.81 -5.50 8.45
CA SER A 8 -8.98 -4.32 8.69
C SER A 8 -7.68 -4.36 7.88
N LEU A 9 -7.10 -3.20 7.61
CA LEU A 9 -5.81 -3.00 6.95
C LEU A 9 -4.87 -2.21 7.87
N ILE A 10 -3.59 -2.54 7.85
CA ILE A 10 -2.53 -1.76 8.48
C ILE A 10 -1.52 -1.38 7.41
N PHE A 11 -1.31 -0.09 7.23
CA PHE A 11 -0.32 0.44 6.28
C PHE A 11 0.89 0.99 7.03
N LEU A 12 2.06 0.40 6.75
CA LEU A 12 3.33 0.81 7.31
C LEU A 12 4.08 1.68 6.30
N GLU A 13 4.21 2.97 6.59
CA GLU A 13 4.88 3.94 5.69
C GLU A 13 4.41 3.85 4.22
N PRO A 14 3.10 3.81 3.93
CA PRO A 14 2.63 3.62 2.57
C PRO A 14 3.01 4.80 1.67
N MET A 15 3.41 4.49 0.44
CA MET A 15 3.59 5.47 -0.63
C MET A 15 2.30 5.51 -1.46
N MET A 16 1.29 6.22 -0.94
CA MET A 16 -0.02 6.44 -1.59
C MET A 16 -0.25 7.94 -1.71
N GLN A 17 0.11 8.52 -2.85
CA GLN A 17 0.03 9.96 -3.12
C GLN A 17 0.10 10.21 -4.62
N VAL A 18 -0.38 11.38 -5.05
CA VAL A 18 -0.28 11.81 -6.45
C VAL A 18 1.01 12.59 -6.70
N GLU A 19 1.41 13.43 -5.75
CA GLU A 19 2.56 14.31 -5.92
C GLU A 19 3.89 13.57 -5.71
N ARG A 20 4.93 14.05 -6.39
CA ARG A 20 6.30 13.56 -6.21
C ARG A 20 6.78 13.78 -4.78
N PRO A 21 7.38 12.76 -4.14
CA PRO A 21 7.88 12.91 -2.79
C PRO A 21 9.03 13.91 -2.71
N SER A 22 9.90 13.91 -3.73
CA SER A 22 11.03 14.82 -3.86
C SER A 22 10.63 16.11 -4.59
N LYS A 23 11.24 17.23 -4.19
CA LYS A 23 11.13 18.50 -4.94
C LYS A 23 11.75 18.35 -6.33
N ALA A 24 11.27 19.11 -7.31
CA ALA A 24 11.86 19.17 -8.65
C ALA A 24 13.38 19.41 -8.56
N GLY A 25 14.15 18.70 -9.40
CA GLY A 25 15.61 18.78 -9.42
C GLY A 25 16.35 17.93 -8.37
N ARG A 26 15.64 17.22 -7.48
CA ARG A 26 16.27 16.23 -6.59
C ARG A 26 16.57 14.92 -7.34
N PRO A 27 17.55 14.13 -6.86
CA PRO A 27 17.91 12.86 -7.48
C PRO A 27 16.71 11.91 -7.62
N ASN A 28 16.70 11.16 -8.72
CA ASN A 28 15.71 10.14 -9.00
C ASN A 28 15.73 9.09 -7.85
N PRO A 29 14.57 8.69 -7.27
CA PRO A 29 14.50 7.67 -6.22
C PRO A 29 15.20 6.35 -6.57
N ALA A 30 15.20 5.96 -7.85
CA ALA A 30 15.85 4.74 -8.31
C ALA A 30 17.39 4.86 -8.43
N LEU A 31 17.95 6.07 -8.37
CA LEU A 31 19.38 6.31 -8.60
C LEU A 31 20.26 5.44 -7.70
N TRP A 32 19.97 5.42 -6.39
CA TRP A 32 20.79 4.70 -5.42
C TRP A 32 20.80 3.19 -5.70
N SER A 33 19.64 2.59 -5.98
CA SER A 33 19.56 1.18 -6.33
C SER A 33 20.26 0.92 -7.68
N SER A 34 20.14 1.81 -8.66
CA SER A 34 20.80 1.65 -9.96
C SER A 34 22.33 1.72 -9.90
N THR A 35 22.90 2.49 -8.99
CA THR A 35 24.36 2.75 -8.95
C THR A 35 25.12 1.97 -7.89
N ARG A 36 24.45 1.39 -6.90
CA ARG A 36 25.16 0.65 -5.84
C ARG A 36 25.77 -0.64 -6.40
N GLU A 37 26.84 -1.06 -5.75
CA GLU A 37 27.40 -2.40 -5.93
C GLU A 37 26.38 -3.45 -5.49
N ASP A 38 26.32 -4.54 -6.25
CA ASP A 38 25.41 -5.66 -5.99
C ASP A 38 26.12 -7.02 -6.04
N THR A 39 27.45 -7.04 -5.99
CA THR A 39 28.29 -8.24 -5.97
C THR A 39 29.44 -8.10 -4.98
N TRP A 40 29.76 -9.18 -4.27
CA TRP A 40 30.86 -9.26 -3.30
C TRP A 40 31.62 -10.58 -3.46
N ALA A 41 32.92 -10.60 -3.13
CA ALA A 41 33.77 -11.78 -3.31
C ALA A 41 33.45 -12.93 -2.34
N SER A 42 32.82 -12.61 -1.21
CA SER A 42 32.30 -13.57 -0.24
C SER A 42 31.07 -13.04 0.47
N ARG A 43 30.31 -13.94 1.10
CA ARG A 43 29.18 -13.59 1.97
C ARG A 43 29.61 -12.72 3.15
N GLU A 44 30.74 -13.03 3.78
CA GLU A 44 31.30 -12.26 4.90
C GLU A 44 31.62 -10.82 4.47
N GLN A 45 32.19 -10.63 3.27
CA GLN A 45 32.47 -9.29 2.75
C GLN A 45 31.17 -8.50 2.52
N ALA A 46 30.14 -9.13 1.95
CA ALA A 46 28.83 -8.49 1.79
C ALA A 46 28.23 -8.09 3.13
N GLU A 47 28.34 -8.95 4.14
CA GLU A 47 27.84 -8.67 5.50
C GLU A 47 28.55 -7.49 6.15
N ASN A 48 29.85 -7.36 5.96
CA ASN A 48 30.61 -6.23 6.50
C ASN A 48 30.26 -4.92 5.77
N ASP A 49 30.24 -4.93 4.43
CA ASP A 49 29.91 -3.76 3.61
C ASP A 49 28.48 -3.24 3.88
N LEU A 50 27.50 -4.14 3.92
CA LEU A 50 26.11 -3.79 4.25
C LEU A 50 25.99 -3.22 5.67
N ARG A 51 26.75 -3.73 6.64
CA ARG A 51 26.71 -3.25 8.04
C ARG A 51 27.32 -1.85 8.16
N GLU A 52 28.40 -1.60 7.43
CA GLU A 52 29.08 -0.31 7.43
C GLU A 52 28.23 0.77 6.73
N ASN A 53 27.42 0.40 5.75
CA ASN A 53 26.61 1.35 5.04
C ASN A 53 25.51 1.99 5.93
N PRO A 54 25.44 3.35 6.01
CA PRO A 54 24.50 4.07 6.88
C PRO A 54 23.02 3.74 6.67
N PHE A 55 22.63 3.27 5.49
CA PHE A 55 21.25 2.91 5.17
C PHE A 55 20.78 1.71 6.01
N TRP A 56 21.53 0.61 5.98
CA TRP A 56 21.19 -0.61 6.74
C TRP A 56 21.64 -0.53 8.21
N ARG A 57 22.66 0.27 8.53
CA ARG A 57 23.14 0.45 9.92
C ARG A 57 22.05 0.85 10.90
N ARG A 58 21.02 1.57 10.44
CA ARG A 58 19.88 2.02 11.26
C ARG A 58 18.82 0.95 11.53
N TRP A 59 18.86 -0.17 10.81
CA TRP A 59 17.87 -1.23 10.96
C TRP A 59 18.05 -1.97 12.29
N ASP A 60 16.96 -2.49 12.83
CA ASP A 60 16.97 -3.44 13.93
C ASP A 60 17.82 -4.66 13.52
N SER A 61 18.65 -5.16 14.44
CA SER A 61 19.59 -6.26 14.17
C SER A 61 18.87 -7.51 13.65
N ARG A 62 17.64 -7.77 14.07
CA ARG A 62 16.85 -8.91 13.58
C ARG A 62 16.45 -8.72 12.13
N ALA A 63 15.97 -7.53 11.75
CA ALA A 63 15.61 -7.21 10.37
C ALA A 63 16.85 -7.29 9.45
N TYR A 64 17.97 -6.71 9.91
CA TYR A 64 19.25 -6.79 9.21
C TYR A 64 19.71 -8.24 8.99
N ASN A 65 19.69 -9.07 10.03
CA ASN A 65 20.15 -10.44 9.94
C ASN A 65 19.29 -11.27 8.96
N GLN A 66 17.98 -11.01 8.90
CA GLN A 66 17.12 -11.64 7.88
C GLN A 66 17.43 -11.13 6.47
N TYR A 67 17.71 -9.84 6.31
CA TYR A 67 18.12 -9.27 5.02
C TYR A 67 19.42 -9.90 4.52
N VAL A 68 20.43 -10.04 5.37
CA VAL A 68 21.68 -10.74 5.02
C VAL A 68 21.42 -12.19 4.62
N LYS A 69 20.61 -12.90 5.42
CA LYS A 69 20.33 -14.32 5.21
C LYS A 69 19.63 -14.59 3.88
N TYR A 70 18.60 -13.80 3.56
CA TYR A 70 17.71 -14.06 2.43
C TYR A 70 17.90 -13.11 1.24
N GLY A 71 18.47 -11.93 1.47
CA GLY A 71 18.71 -10.90 0.45
C GLY A 71 19.97 -11.13 -0.37
N LEU A 72 20.77 -12.14 -0.04
CA LEU A 72 21.99 -12.53 -0.79
C LEU A 72 21.87 -13.95 -1.32
N ARG A 73 22.30 -14.17 -2.56
CA ARG A 73 22.41 -15.48 -3.21
C ARG A 73 23.83 -15.74 -3.71
N SER A 74 24.23 -17.00 -3.74
CA SER A 74 25.55 -17.40 -4.25
C SER A 74 25.64 -17.22 -5.76
N CYS A 75 26.85 -16.90 -6.23
CA CYS A 75 27.24 -16.92 -7.63
C CYS A 75 27.82 -18.30 -8.03
N PRO A 76 27.95 -18.61 -9.33
CA PRO A 76 27.53 -17.80 -10.48
C PRO A 76 26.01 -17.70 -10.63
N THR A 77 25.56 -16.64 -11.32
CA THR A 77 24.14 -16.47 -11.68
C THR A 77 24.05 -16.09 -13.16
N ALA A 78 22.85 -16.10 -13.76
CA ALA A 78 22.68 -15.68 -15.15
C ALA A 78 23.18 -14.24 -15.43
N LEU A 79 23.19 -13.36 -14.41
CA LEU A 79 23.70 -12.00 -14.53
C LEU A 79 25.23 -11.91 -14.33
N TYR A 80 25.80 -12.86 -13.60
CA TYR A 80 27.23 -12.93 -13.26
C TYR A 80 27.74 -14.35 -13.52
N PRO A 81 27.82 -14.78 -14.79
CA PRO A 81 28.16 -16.16 -15.15
C PRO A 81 29.62 -16.53 -14.82
N ASP A 82 30.52 -15.55 -14.87
CA ASP A 82 31.96 -15.74 -14.68
C ASP A 82 32.43 -15.46 -13.24
N ALA A 83 31.50 -15.18 -12.32
CA ALA A 83 31.82 -14.91 -10.92
C ALA A 83 32.25 -16.17 -10.17
N SER A 84 33.20 -16.03 -9.23
CA SER A 84 33.64 -17.11 -8.33
C SER A 84 32.46 -17.77 -7.60
N THR A 85 32.56 -19.07 -7.34
CA THR A 85 31.59 -19.83 -6.53
C THR A 85 31.52 -19.37 -5.07
N THR A 86 32.54 -18.67 -4.60
CA THR A 86 32.56 -18.04 -3.27
C THR A 86 31.82 -16.70 -3.23
N ALA A 87 31.63 -16.07 -4.40
CA ALA A 87 31.03 -14.75 -4.51
C ALA A 87 29.52 -14.81 -4.25
N VAL A 88 28.97 -13.67 -3.85
CA VAL A 88 27.53 -13.49 -3.65
C VAL A 88 27.05 -12.24 -4.36
N THR A 89 25.75 -12.23 -4.67
CA THR A 89 25.03 -11.08 -5.23
C THR A 89 23.68 -10.91 -4.54
N LEU A 90 23.00 -9.80 -4.79
CA LEU A 90 21.63 -9.61 -4.32
C LEU A 90 20.68 -10.67 -4.88
N ALA A 91 19.81 -11.19 -4.02
CA ALA A 91 18.77 -12.14 -4.42
C ALA A 91 17.70 -11.47 -5.30
N THR A 92 17.33 -10.23 -4.96
CA THR A 92 16.59 -9.32 -5.83
C THR A 92 17.59 -8.43 -6.54
N THR A 93 17.64 -8.48 -7.87
CA THR A 93 18.63 -7.70 -8.62
C THR A 93 18.37 -6.21 -8.45
N LYS A 94 19.43 -5.39 -8.57
CA LYS A 94 19.28 -3.94 -8.48
C LYS A 94 18.35 -3.35 -9.56
N ALA A 95 18.27 -4.00 -10.72
CA ALA A 95 17.33 -3.67 -11.78
C ALA A 95 15.88 -3.86 -11.34
N GLN A 96 15.55 -5.02 -10.75
CA GLN A 96 14.21 -5.28 -10.23
C GLN A 96 13.83 -4.33 -9.10
N GLU A 97 14.77 -4.02 -8.20
CA GLU A 97 14.53 -3.02 -7.15
C GLU A 97 14.28 -1.63 -7.75
N ALA A 98 15.10 -1.17 -8.69
CA ALA A 98 14.91 0.12 -9.34
C ALA A 98 13.55 0.24 -10.03
N TRP A 99 13.12 -0.81 -10.75
CA TRP A 99 11.82 -0.87 -11.42
C TRP A 99 10.63 -0.98 -10.47
N SER A 100 10.86 -1.34 -9.20
CA SER A 100 9.79 -1.29 -8.19
C SER A 100 9.37 0.13 -7.83
N TYR A 101 10.26 1.12 -7.98
CA TYR A 101 9.97 2.52 -7.67
C TYR A 101 9.25 3.24 -8.82
N LEU A 102 9.65 2.96 -10.06
CA LEU A 102 9.30 3.77 -11.23
C LEU A 102 9.18 2.90 -12.48
N ARG A 103 8.24 3.26 -13.36
CA ARG A 103 8.21 2.80 -14.75
C ARG A 103 8.95 3.79 -15.63
N PHE A 104 9.68 3.27 -16.61
CA PHE A 104 10.37 4.07 -17.62
C PHE A 104 9.43 4.36 -18.78
N ASN A 105 9.15 5.63 -19.01
CA ASN A 105 8.26 6.15 -20.04
C ASN A 105 9.08 6.95 -21.06
N SER A 106 9.88 6.24 -21.87
CA SER A 106 10.86 6.82 -22.77
C SER A 106 10.38 7.01 -24.20
N ALA A 107 9.17 6.54 -24.53
CA ALA A 107 8.60 6.75 -25.84
C ALA A 107 8.41 8.26 -26.04
N PRO A 108 8.85 8.84 -27.17
CA PRO A 108 8.56 10.23 -27.48
C PRO A 108 7.05 10.44 -27.43
N THR A 109 6.62 11.55 -26.84
CA THR A 109 5.22 11.96 -26.89
C THR A 109 4.82 12.05 -28.36
N SER A 110 3.92 11.18 -28.80
CA SER A 110 3.47 11.22 -30.19
C SER A 110 2.77 12.53 -30.49
N ASP A 111 2.91 13.03 -31.73
CA ASP A 111 1.92 13.97 -32.25
C ASP A 111 0.53 13.37 -32.02
N ARG A 112 -0.43 14.21 -31.62
CA ARG A 112 -1.79 13.90 -31.10
C ARG A 112 -2.62 12.82 -31.83
N ASN A 113 -2.13 12.25 -32.93
CA ASN A 113 -2.72 11.20 -33.74
C ASN A 113 -2.16 9.78 -33.52
N SER A 114 -1.12 9.56 -32.70
CA SER A 114 -0.60 8.20 -32.39
C SER A 114 -1.01 7.70 -30.99
N VAL A 115 -2.29 7.88 -30.68
CA VAL A 115 -2.95 7.67 -29.37
C VAL A 115 -2.81 6.25 -28.78
N ASP A 116 -2.29 5.28 -29.53
CA ASP A 116 -2.28 3.87 -29.11
C ASP A 116 -0.99 3.37 -28.42
N ILE A 117 0.20 3.89 -28.73
CA ILE A 117 1.46 3.34 -28.18
C ILE A 117 1.53 3.56 -26.66
N ASP A 118 1.24 4.78 -26.20
CA ASP A 118 1.30 5.10 -24.76
C ASP A 118 0.30 4.28 -23.95
N ARG A 119 -0.84 3.89 -24.54
CA ARG A 119 -1.84 3.03 -23.89
C ARG A 119 -1.39 1.58 -23.79
N PHE A 120 -0.72 1.06 -24.82
CA PHE A 120 -0.20 -0.30 -24.80
C PHE A 120 1.03 -0.44 -23.91
N VAL A 121 1.91 0.57 -23.89
CA VAL A 121 3.13 0.58 -23.09
C VAL A 121 2.84 0.95 -21.64
N ASN A 122 1.93 1.91 -21.41
CA ASN A 122 1.59 2.46 -20.10
C ASN A 122 0.07 2.63 -19.92
N ALA A 123 -0.66 1.52 -19.78
CA ALA A 123 -2.13 1.53 -19.62
C ALA A 123 -2.65 2.39 -18.45
N ASP A 124 -1.81 2.61 -17.43
CA ASP A 124 -2.15 3.36 -16.22
C ASP A 124 -1.69 4.82 -16.25
N LEU A 125 -1.14 5.31 -17.37
CA LEU A 125 -0.63 6.68 -17.49
C LEU A 125 -1.75 7.71 -17.31
N ALA A 126 -1.45 8.85 -16.68
CA ALA A 126 -2.44 9.91 -16.56
C ALA A 126 -2.77 10.48 -17.95
N ARG A 127 -4.05 10.77 -18.19
CA ARG A 127 -4.52 11.34 -19.47
C ARG A 127 -4.19 12.82 -19.62
N VAL A 128 -4.12 13.53 -18.50
CA VAL A 128 -3.89 14.97 -18.47
C VAL A 128 -2.55 15.21 -17.79
N PRO A 129 -1.60 15.88 -18.47
CA PRO A 129 -0.37 16.33 -17.84
C PRO A 129 -0.63 17.21 -16.64
N LYS A 130 0.13 16.98 -15.58
CA LYS A 130 0.12 17.83 -14.39
C LYS A 130 1.50 17.88 -13.77
N ASP A 131 2.05 19.09 -13.70
CA ASP A 131 3.38 19.31 -13.14
C ASP A 131 3.44 18.88 -11.68
N GLY A 132 4.54 18.21 -11.33
CA GLY A 132 4.76 17.69 -9.98
C GLY A 132 4.09 16.36 -9.66
N ASP A 133 3.19 15.86 -10.50
CA ASP A 133 2.54 14.56 -10.29
C ASP A 133 3.48 13.39 -10.66
N LEU A 134 3.38 12.30 -9.90
CA LEU A 134 4.15 11.07 -10.09
C LEU A 134 3.84 10.35 -11.40
N ASN A 135 2.65 10.54 -11.95
CA ASN A 135 2.16 9.78 -13.11
C ASN A 135 1.82 10.68 -14.31
N SER A 136 2.40 11.87 -14.39
CA SER A 136 2.18 12.75 -15.54
C SER A 136 2.89 12.18 -16.80
N PRO A 137 2.18 12.11 -17.95
CA PRO A 137 2.66 11.50 -19.20
C PRO A 137 3.89 12.18 -19.81
N GLU A 138 4.16 13.42 -19.46
CA GLU A 138 5.30 14.18 -19.97
C GLU A 138 6.64 13.79 -19.32
N ASN A 139 6.61 12.90 -18.32
CA ASN A 139 7.80 12.51 -17.58
C ASN A 139 8.39 11.19 -18.07
N MET A 140 9.72 11.14 -18.11
CA MET A 140 10.49 9.92 -18.42
C MET A 140 10.33 8.82 -17.38
N PHE A 141 10.00 9.17 -16.13
CA PHE A 141 9.78 8.22 -15.05
C PHE A 141 8.45 8.50 -14.36
N VAL A 142 7.62 7.46 -14.28
CA VAL A 142 6.27 7.55 -13.74
C VAL A 142 5.98 6.46 -12.70
N ALA A 143 5.10 6.75 -11.75
CA ALA A 143 4.61 5.79 -10.76
C ALA A 143 3.08 5.86 -10.69
N PRO A 144 2.35 5.05 -11.48
CA PRO A 144 0.89 5.07 -11.48
C PRO A 144 0.28 4.49 -10.20
N TRP A 145 0.87 3.44 -9.65
CA TRP A 145 0.33 2.65 -8.55
C TRP A 145 0.04 3.47 -7.28
N PRO A 146 0.96 4.33 -6.81
CA PRO A 146 0.70 5.24 -5.68
C PRO A 146 -0.47 6.18 -5.91
N CYS A 147 -0.60 6.69 -7.14
CA CYS A 147 -1.65 7.61 -7.54
C CYS A 147 -3.01 6.90 -7.55
N ILE A 148 -3.06 5.71 -8.16
CA ILE A 148 -4.27 4.89 -8.23
C ILE A 148 -4.73 4.51 -6.83
N ALA A 149 -3.83 4.00 -5.98
CA ALA A 149 -4.15 3.65 -4.60
C ALA A 149 -4.72 4.86 -3.84
N PHE A 150 -4.11 6.03 -4.04
CA PHE A 150 -4.56 7.27 -3.41
C PHE A 150 -5.97 7.69 -3.86
N VAL A 151 -6.27 7.60 -5.16
CA VAL A 151 -7.61 7.91 -5.71
C VAL A 151 -8.69 6.97 -5.16
N TYR A 152 -8.34 5.72 -4.84
CA TYR A 152 -9.29 4.74 -4.31
C TYR A 152 -9.47 4.76 -2.78
N LEU A 153 -8.66 5.53 -2.04
CA LEU A 153 -8.78 5.65 -0.57
C LEU A 153 -10.21 5.95 -0.09
N PRO A 154 -10.99 6.84 -0.75
CA PRO A 154 -12.37 7.13 -0.31
C PRO A 154 -13.29 5.93 -0.25
N TYR A 155 -13.05 4.89 -1.05
CA TYR A 155 -13.91 3.72 -1.15
C TYR A 155 -13.46 2.55 -0.27
N VAL A 156 -12.44 2.75 0.57
CA VAL A 156 -11.93 1.71 1.46
C VAL A 156 -12.94 1.42 2.59
N ARG A 157 -13.52 0.21 2.55
CA ARG A 157 -14.48 -0.29 3.53
C ARG A 157 -13.89 -0.82 4.86
N PRO A 158 -12.76 -1.55 4.89
CA PRO A 158 -12.19 -2.01 6.16
C PRO A 158 -11.71 -0.84 7.03
N SER A 159 -11.59 -1.07 8.34
CA SER A 159 -10.89 -0.12 9.21
C SER A 159 -9.41 -0.05 8.82
N VAL A 160 -8.80 1.13 8.90
CA VAL A 160 -7.41 1.35 8.49
C VAL A 160 -6.58 1.97 9.61
N LEU A 161 -5.44 1.36 9.90
CA LEU A 161 -4.37 1.99 10.66
C LEU A 161 -3.24 2.42 9.72
N TYR A 162 -2.83 3.68 9.82
CA TYR A 162 -1.59 4.17 9.24
C TYR A 162 -0.50 4.25 10.30
N VAL A 163 0.69 3.73 10.01
CA VAL A 163 1.87 3.88 10.89
C VAL A 163 2.95 4.62 10.12
N PHE A 164 3.42 5.73 10.68
CA PHE A 164 4.44 6.58 10.08
C PHE A 164 5.64 6.78 11.01
N GLY A 165 6.83 6.92 10.45
CA GLY A 165 8.00 7.44 11.11
C GLY A 165 7.95 8.97 11.16
N GLU A 166 8.23 9.54 12.34
CA GLU A 166 8.25 10.99 12.55
C GLU A 166 9.07 11.74 11.49
N LYS A 167 10.24 11.19 11.12
CA LYS A 167 11.21 11.76 10.17
C LYS A 167 11.04 11.24 8.74
N SER A 168 9.90 10.64 8.40
CA SER A 168 9.62 10.21 7.03
C SER A 168 9.61 11.41 6.08
N HIS A 169 10.49 11.37 5.08
CA HIS A 169 10.57 12.38 4.03
C HIS A 169 9.55 12.13 2.89
N ILE A 170 8.97 10.93 2.84
CA ILE A 170 7.91 10.55 1.91
C ILE A 170 6.55 10.98 2.49
N ASN A 171 6.25 10.49 3.69
CA ASN A 171 5.02 10.77 4.41
C ASN A 171 5.21 11.96 5.34
N VAL A 172 5.27 13.17 4.78
CA VAL A 172 5.28 14.42 5.56
C VAL A 172 3.89 14.71 6.16
N PRO A 173 3.78 15.57 7.20
CA PRO A 173 2.52 15.78 7.93
C PRO A 173 1.29 16.04 7.04
N ASP A 174 1.39 16.92 6.05
CA ASP A 174 0.27 17.24 5.16
C ASP A 174 -0.17 16.02 4.34
N ARG A 175 0.76 15.20 3.88
CA ARG A 175 0.46 13.97 3.13
C ARG A 175 -0.14 12.87 4.01
N ARG A 176 0.21 12.83 5.30
CA ARG A 176 -0.44 11.94 6.27
C ARG A 176 -1.89 12.37 6.45
N LYS A 177 -2.09 13.67 6.72
CA LYS A 177 -3.43 14.27 6.89
C LYS A 177 -4.31 13.99 5.69
N ASP A 178 -3.80 14.18 4.48
CA ASP A 178 -4.54 13.97 3.24
C ASP A 178 -4.98 12.50 3.07
N LYS A 179 -4.14 11.53 3.45
CA LYS A 179 -4.54 10.11 3.47
C LYS A 179 -5.64 9.86 4.49
N LEU A 180 -5.48 10.36 5.72
CA LEU A 180 -6.45 10.15 6.79
C LEU A 180 -7.82 10.72 6.45
N GLN A 181 -7.86 11.92 5.87
CA GLN A 181 -9.09 12.63 5.53
C GLN A 181 -9.80 12.06 4.30
N ARG A 182 -9.12 11.24 3.48
CA ARG A 182 -9.75 10.61 2.33
C ARG A 182 -10.27 9.23 2.63
N THR A 183 -9.55 8.45 3.44
CA THR A 183 -9.80 7.02 3.56
C THR A 183 -11.19 6.71 4.10
N GLY A 184 -11.99 6.00 3.29
CA GLY A 184 -13.30 5.48 3.69
C GLY A 184 -14.44 6.50 3.77
N GLU A 185 -14.26 7.72 3.26
CA GLU A 185 -15.27 8.79 3.32
C GLU A 185 -16.36 8.70 2.24
N ALA A 186 -16.12 7.98 1.14
CA ALA A 186 -17.06 7.89 0.03
C ALA A 186 -18.02 6.71 0.15
N LEU A 187 -18.93 6.59 -0.83
CA LEU A 187 -19.94 5.53 -0.89
C LEU A 187 -19.34 4.13 -0.69
N GLY A 188 -19.87 3.40 0.29
CA GLY A 188 -19.42 2.05 0.62
C GLY A 188 -18.11 1.98 1.41
N GLY A 189 -17.50 3.12 1.72
CA GLY A 189 -16.36 3.25 2.61
C GLY A 189 -16.71 2.97 4.08
N SER A 190 -15.68 2.96 4.92
CA SER A 190 -15.82 2.65 6.35
C SER A 190 -16.52 3.75 7.16
N GLY A 191 -16.68 4.96 6.60
CA GLY A 191 -17.01 6.16 7.36
C GLY A 191 -15.78 6.84 7.96
N GLY A 192 -14.58 6.39 7.58
CA GLY A 192 -13.33 7.11 7.73
C GLY A 192 -12.96 7.51 9.16
N LEU A 193 -12.41 8.71 9.29
CA LEU A 193 -11.92 9.23 10.56
C LEU A 193 -13.09 9.55 11.51
N ASP A 194 -14.18 10.09 10.98
CA ASP A 194 -15.35 10.54 11.75
C ASP A 194 -16.08 9.38 12.44
N LYS A 195 -16.02 8.17 11.87
CA LYS A 195 -16.56 6.95 12.49
C LYS A 195 -15.53 6.19 13.32
N GLY A 196 -14.33 6.74 13.52
CA GLY A 196 -13.25 6.09 14.25
C GLY A 196 -12.71 4.82 13.56
N ARG A 197 -12.97 4.69 12.24
CA ARG A 197 -12.54 3.53 11.45
C ARG A 197 -11.15 3.74 10.84
N VAL A 198 -10.65 4.96 10.84
CA VAL A 198 -9.30 5.30 10.39
C VAL A 198 -8.52 5.95 11.51
N ARG A 199 -7.29 5.50 11.74
CA ARG A 199 -6.36 6.04 12.75
C ARG A 199 -4.95 6.16 12.18
N GLN A 200 -4.14 7.04 12.76
CA GLN A 200 -2.69 7.02 12.55
C GLN A 200 -1.90 6.88 13.84
N GLU A 201 -0.68 6.37 13.71
CA GLU A 201 0.35 6.37 14.73
C GLU A 201 1.66 6.91 14.16
N ILE A 202 2.38 7.68 14.98
CA ILE A 202 3.65 8.31 14.61
C ILE A 202 4.74 7.80 15.56
N ILE A 203 5.70 7.06 15.00
CA ILE A 203 6.84 6.52 15.74
C ILE A 203 7.96 7.57 15.75
N ARG A 204 8.26 8.08 16.96
CA ARG A 204 9.31 9.07 17.18
C ARG A 204 10.67 8.61 16.66
N LYS A 205 11.42 9.53 16.07
CA LYS A 205 12.75 9.32 15.47
C LYS A 205 12.80 8.28 14.33
N GLY A 206 11.69 7.67 13.93
CA GLY A 206 11.63 6.71 12.82
C GLY A 206 11.69 7.40 11.46
N SER A 207 12.34 6.77 10.48
CA SER A 207 12.39 7.23 9.09
C SER A 207 11.28 6.61 8.23
N HIS A 208 11.37 6.74 6.91
CA HIS A 208 10.50 5.98 5.99
C HIS A 208 10.70 4.45 6.13
N MET A 209 11.85 4.02 6.64
CA MET A 209 12.16 2.62 6.91
C MET A 209 11.77 2.19 8.32
N VAL A 210 10.89 2.93 9.01
CA VAL A 210 10.53 2.66 10.41
C VAL A 210 10.13 1.21 10.72
N PRO A 211 9.48 0.44 9.82
CA PRO A 211 9.16 -0.96 10.10
C PRO A 211 10.40 -1.85 10.27
N LEU A 212 11.52 -1.45 9.67
CA LEU A 212 12.80 -2.15 9.75
C LEU A 212 13.72 -1.56 10.83
N GLU A 213 13.50 -0.31 11.24
CA GLU A 213 14.30 0.39 12.26
C GLU A 213 13.75 0.24 13.69
N LYS A 214 12.42 0.24 13.82
CA LYS A 214 11.69 0.29 15.10
C LYS A 214 10.72 -0.88 15.21
N VAL A 215 11.24 -2.09 14.99
CA VAL A 215 10.45 -3.33 14.90
C VAL A 215 9.58 -3.53 16.15
N HIS A 216 10.14 -3.32 17.35
CA HIS A 216 9.40 -3.51 18.60
C HIS A 216 8.24 -2.51 18.75
N ASP A 217 8.49 -1.21 18.53
CA ASP A 217 7.45 -0.18 18.63
C ASP A 217 6.35 -0.39 17.58
N THR A 218 6.75 -0.75 16.36
CA THR A 218 5.82 -1.08 15.26
C THR A 218 4.96 -2.28 15.66
N ALA A 219 5.56 -3.38 16.14
CA ALA A 219 4.81 -4.57 16.54
C ALA A 219 3.80 -4.29 17.66
N ARG A 220 4.18 -3.48 18.66
CA ARG A 220 3.28 -3.09 19.77
C ARG A 220 2.07 -2.29 19.29
N ILE A 221 2.28 -1.34 18.37
CA ILE A 221 1.20 -0.56 17.76
C ILE A 221 0.25 -1.47 16.97
N LEU A 222 0.81 -2.40 16.20
CA LEU A 222 0.07 -3.34 15.38
C LEU A 222 -0.79 -4.27 16.24
N ALA A 223 -0.23 -4.82 17.31
CA ALA A 223 -0.93 -5.69 18.24
C ALA A 223 -2.14 -4.98 18.88
N SER A 224 -1.94 -3.77 19.41
CA SER A 224 -3.02 -2.98 20.03
C SER A 224 -4.16 -2.67 19.05
N TRP A 225 -3.84 -2.39 17.79
CA TRP A 225 -4.86 -2.21 16.76
C TRP A 225 -5.62 -3.51 16.48
N LEU A 226 -4.92 -4.63 16.29
CA LEU A 226 -5.54 -5.92 16.02
C LEU A 226 -6.49 -6.36 17.13
N GLU A 227 -6.14 -6.11 18.39
CA GLU A 227 -7.04 -6.35 19.54
C GLU A 227 -8.36 -5.58 19.37
N SER A 228 -8.28 -4.28 19.07
CA SER A 228 -9.49 -3.46 18.86
C SER A 228 -10.35 -3.95 17.68
N GLN A 229 -9.70 -4.39 16.59
CA GLN A 229 -10.41 -4.87 15.41
C GLN A 229 -11.02 -6.26 15.62
N MET A 230 -10.41 -7.08 16.47
CA MET A 230 -10.96 -8.38 16.82
C MET A 230 -12.28 -8.25 17.57
N GLU A 231 -12.40 -7.27 18.47
CA GLU A 231 -13.66 -7.01 19.19
C GLU A 231 -14.76 -6.51 18.23
N LEU A 232 -14.43 -5.62 17.29
CA LEU A 232 -15.36 -5.18 16.26
C LEU A 232 -15.80 -6.33 15.35
N TYR A 233 -14.89 -7.21 14.98
CA TYR A 233 -15.20 -8.39 14.18
C TYR A 233 -16.16 -9.34 14.91
N LYS A 234 -15.89 -9.65 16.18
CA LYS A 234 -16.77 -10.50 17.00
C LYS A 234 -18.18 -9.91 17.11
N ALA A 235 -18.29 -8.60 17.33
CA ALA A 235 -19.57 -7.92 17.38
C ALA A 235 -20.33 -7.99 16.03
N GLU A 236 -19.63 -7.84 14.91
CA GLU A 236 -20.21 -7.99 13.58
C GLU A 236 -20.70 -9.43 13.32
N VAL A 237 -19.89 -10.43 13.67
CA VAL A 237 -20.28 -11.85 13.56
C VAL A 237 -21.51 -12.14 14.42
N GLU A 238 -21.54 -11.70 15.67
CA GLU A 238 -22.70 -11.88 16.57
C GLU A 238 -23.96 -11.24 15.99
N PHE A 239 -23.84 -10.02 15.45
CA PHE A 239 -24.96 -9.32 14.83
C PHE A 239 -25.55 -10.14 13.67
N TRP A 240 -24.72 -10.55 12.71
CA TRP A 240 -25.18 -11.27 11.53
C TRP A 240 -25.64 -12.70 11.80
N THR A 241 -25.11 -13.36 12.83
CA THR A 241 -25.43 -14.76 13.12
C THR A 241 -26.57 -14.93 14.12
N ARG A 242 -26.77 -13.99 15.04
CA ARG A 242 -27.73 -14.15 16.15
C ARG A 242 -28.78 -13.07 16.26
N GLN A 243 -28.51 -11.85 15.77
CA GLN A 243 -29.35 -10.69 16.05
C GLN A 243 -30.13 -10.19 14.84
N TYR A 244 -29.68 -10.53 13.63
CA TYR A 244 -30.26 -10.02 12.40
C TYR A 244 -30.75 -11.14 11.49
N ASP A 245 -32.06 -11.20 11.31
CA ASP A 245 -32.68 -11.91 10.20
C ASP A 245 -33.20 -10.89 9.19
N SER A 246 -32.69 -10.99 7.95
CA SER A 246 -33.16 -10.14 6.85
C SER A 246 -34.60 -10.41 6.42
N GLN A 247 -35.16 -11.56 6.81
CA GLN A 247 -36.46 -12.08 6.40
C GLN A 247 -36.64 -12.16 4.89
N LYS A 248 -35.56 -12.08 4.10
CA LYS A 248 -35.62 -12.06 2.62
C LYS A 248 -35.84 -13.45 2.02
N SER A 249 -35.62 -14.50 2.80
CA SER A 249 -35.57 -15.87 2.32
C SER A 249 -36.06 -16.87 3.36
N GLU A 250 -36.61 -17.98 2.88
CA GLU A 250 -36.97 -19.16 3.65
C GLU A 250 -35.99 -20.31 3.37
N ARG A 251 -36.08 -21.37 4.18
CA ARG A 251 -35.29 -22.60 4.02
C ARG A 251 -33.79 -22.31 3.88
N ASP A 252 -33.27 -21.47 4.75
CA ASP A 252 -31.85 -21.10 4.79
C ASP A 252 -31.30 -20.54 3.46
N GLY A 253 -32.08 -19.65 2.82
CA GLY A 253 -31.67 -18.98 1.59
C GLY A 253 -32.04 -19.70 0.30
N LEU A 254 -32.75 -20.84 0.38
CA LEU A 254 -33.16 -21.61 -0.81
C LEU A 254 -34.44 -21.09 -1.48
N ALA A 255 -35.29 -20.37 -0.76
CA ALA A 255 -36.53 -19.82 -1.31
C ALA A 255 -36.70 -18.34 -0.94
N LEU A 256 -37.40 -17.58 -1.77
CA LEU A 256 -37.84 -16.23 -1.42
C LEU A 256 -38.95 -16.32 -0.36
N SER A 257 -38.93 -15.44 0.62
CA SER A 257 -39.98 -15.39 1.65
C SER A 257 -41.26 -14.72 1.12
N SER A 258 -42.38 -14.97 1.79
CA SER A 258 -43.63 -14.21 1.56
C SER A 258 -43.41 -12.70 1.68
N MET A 259 -42.70 -12.26 2.72
CA MET A 259 -42.38 -10.83 2.93
C MET A 259 -41.62 -10.23 1.74
N TRP A 260 -40.64 -10.95 1.18
CA TRP A 260 -39.93 -10.50 -0.02
C TRP A 260 -40.90 -10.34 -1.21
N MET A 261 -41.76 -11.33 -1.43
CA MET A 261 -42.74 -11.31 -2.52
C MET A 261 -43.75 -10.16 -2.38
N ASP A 262 -44.18 -9.85 -1.15
CA ASP A 262 -45.09 -8.74 -0.89
C ASP A 262 -44.46 -7.38 -1.29
N PHE A 263 -43.20 -7.15 -0.92
CA PHE A 263 -42.53 -5.89 -1.25
C PHE A 263 -42.10 -5.78 -2.72
N VAL A 264 -41.71 -6.89 -3.37
CA VAL A 264 -41.30 -6.85 -4.78
C VAL A 264 -42.49 -6.63 -5.73
N ASN A 265 -43.70 -7.01 -5.32
CA ASN A 265 -44.94 -6.75 -6.05
C ASN A 265 -45.42 -5.29 -5.91
N GLY A 266 -44.83 -4.51 -5.00
CA GLY A 266 -45.16 -3.10 -4.79
C GLY A 266 -44.29 -2.13 -5.61
N PRO A 267 -44.55 -0.81 -5.50
CA PRO A 267 -43.72 0.21 -6.12
C PRO A 267 -42.24 0.17 -5.66
N ALA A 268 -41.32 0.42 -6.58
CA ALA A 268 -39.87 0.37 -6.30
C ALA A 268 -39.38 1.45 -5.31
N ASP A 269 -40.18 2.49 -5.05
CA ASP A 269 -39.85 3.63 -4.21
C ASP A 269 -40.47 3.57 -2.80
N ILE A 270 -41.03 2.42 -2.39
CA ILE A 270 -41.50 2.19 -1.02
C ILE A 270 -40.40 2.53 -0.01
N LYS A 271 -40.71 3.43 0.93
CA LYS A 271 -39.78 3.87 1.98
C LYS A 271 -39.84 2.95 3.19
N ARG A 272 -38.67 2.60 3.74
CA ARG A 272 -38.57 1.86 5.00
C ARG A 272 -39.18 2.66 6.15
N PRO A 273 -39.93 2.01 7.07
CA PRO A 273 -40.49 2.69 8.24
C PRO A 273 -39.37 3.20 9.16
N ARG A 274 -39.56 4.37 9.76
CA ARG A 274 -38.64 4.90 10.78
C ARG A 274 -38.93 4.22 12.11
N ARG A 275 -37.90 3.77 12.81
CA ARG A 275 -38.02 3.31 14.19
C ARG A 275 -38.54 4.48 15.04
N SER A 276 -39.61 4.30 15.81
CA SER A 276 -40.09 5.37 16.70
C SER A 276 -38.99 5.67 17.72
N LYS A 277 -38.79 6.96 18.02
CA LYS A 277 -37.96 7.34 19.17
C LYS A 277 -38.74 6.94 20.42
N MET A 278 -38.23 5.96 21.16
CA MET A 278 -38.57 5.80 22.59
C MET A 278 -37.96 6.95 23.38
#